data_AF-X0UJI9-F1
#
_entry.id   AF-X0UJI9-F1
#
_cell.length_a   1.000
_cell.length_b   1.000
_cell.length_c   1.000
_cell.angle_alpha   90.00
_cell.angle_beta   90.00
_cell.angle_gamma   90.00
#
_symmetry.space_group_name_H-M   'P 1'
#
loop_
_entity.id
_entity.type
_entity.pdbx_description
1 polymer ?
#
loop_
_entity_poly.entity_id
_entity_poly.type
_entity_poly.pdbx_seq_one_letter_code
_entity_poly.pdbx_strand_id
1 'polypeptide(L)' 'MSKKKILIIAASILCILTFVFTFSAFAGKGKEAGMISGSIRLLGWEGYDFPKSFAEFEKEFGVSVNPTYISSNDEIYA' A
#
# COMPACT_ATOMS: atom_id res chain seq x y z
N MET A 1 -18.90 -51.85 -1.88
CA MET A 1 -17.55 -51.22 -1.78
C MET A 1 -16.93 -51.61 -0.44
N SER A 2 -15.70 -52.13 -0.40
CA SER A 2 -15.14 -52.64 0.87
C SER A 2 -14.77 -51.49 1.81
N LYS A 3 -15.01 -51.65 3.11
CA LYS A 3 -14.76 -50.60 4.14
C LYS A 3 -13.33 -50.05 4.08
N LYS A 4 -12.37 -50.87 3.67
CA LYS A 4 -10.96 -50.48 3.46
C LYS A 4 -10.78 -49.48 2.30
N LYS A 5 -11.54 -49.60 1.21
CA LYS A 5 -11.50 -48.67 0.06
C LYS A 5 -12.10 -47.31 0.42
N ILE A 6 -13.16 -47.29 1.23
CA ILE A 6 -13.78 -46.05 1.72
C ILE A 6 -12.81 -45.28 2.63
N LEU A 7 -12.08 -45.99 3.49
CA LEU A 7 -11.12 -45.38 4.42
C LEU A 7 -9.95 -44.70 3.69
N ILE A 8 -9.43 -45.33 2.63
CA ILE A 8 -8.33 -44.79 1.82
C ILE A 8 -8.78 -43.53 1.07
N ILE A 9 -9.98 -43.54 0.48
CA ILE A 9 -10.52 -42.38 -0.24
C ILE A 9 -10.73 -41.20 0.73
N ALA A 10 -11.27 -41.46 1.91
CA ALA A 10 -11.48 -40.42 2.93
C ALA A 10 -10.14 -39.82 3.42
N ALA A 11 -9.12 -40.65 3.63
CA ALA A 11 -7.79 -40.18 4.03
C ALA A 11 -7.12 -39.32 2.95
N SER A 12 -7.23 -39.72 1.67
CA SER A 12 -6.68 -38.94 0.55
C SER A 12 -7.36 -37.58 0.40
N ILE A 13 -8.69 -37.52 0.55
CA ILE A 13 -9.45 -36.26 0.50
C ILE A 13 -9.04 -35.34 1.66
N LEU A 14 -8.88 -35.89 2.87
CA LEU A 14 -8.44 -35.14 4.03
C LEU A 14 -7.03 -34.56 3.83
N CYS A 15 -6.09 -35.35 3.31
CA CYS A 15 -4.73 -34.87 3.01
C CYS A 15 -4.74 -33.72 1.99
N ILE A 16 -5.51 -33.83 0.91
CA ILE A 16 -5.62 -32.77 -0.11
C ILE A 16 -6.22 -31.50 0.48
N LEU A 17 -7.27 -31.62 1.31
CA LEU A 17 -7.88 -30.48 2.00
C LEU A 17 -6.90 -29.76 2.94
N THR A 18 -6.12 -30.53 3.71
CA THR A 18 -5.09 -29.94 4.59
C THR A 18 -3.98 -29.25 3.80
N PHE A 19 -3.58 -29.81 2.65
CA PHE A 19 -2.53 -29.23 1.81
C PHE A 19 -2.95 -27.89 1.20
N VAL A 20 -4.20 -27.77 0.72
CA VAL A 20 -4.76 -26.54 0.14
C VAL A 20 -4.93 -25.43 1.20
N PHE A 21 -5.37 -25.78 2.42
CA PHE A 21 -5.50 -24.83 3.53
C PHE A 21 -4.14 -24.33 4.05
N THR A 22 -3.09 -25.15 3.98
CA THR A 22 -1.76 -24.73 4.46
C THR A 22 -1.04 -23.83 3.46
N PHE A 23 -1.28 -24.01 2.15
CA PHE A 23 -0.67 -23.17 1.11
C PHE A 23 -1.29 -21.77 1.03
N SER A 24 -2.58 -21.63 1.34
CA SER A 24 -3.29 -20.35 1.35
C SER A 24 -2.96 -19.46 2.56
N ALA A 25 -2.37 -20.02 3.63
CA ALA A 25 -1.86 -19.26 4.77
C ALA A 25 -0.44 -18.69 4.55
N PHE A 26 0.30 -19.20 3.55
CA PHE A 26 1.66 -18.76 3.22
C PHE A 26 1.73 -17.86 1.97
N ALA A 27 0.63 -17.73 1.23
CA ALA A 27 0.44 -16.68 0.24
C ALA A 27 0.34 -15.35 1.00
N GLY A 28 1.50 -14.77 1.26
CA GLY A 28 1.68 -13.63 2.15
C GLY A 28 0.63 -12.56 1.87
N LYS A 29 0.03 -12.06 2.96
CA LYS A 29 -0.41 -10.67 3.04
C LYS A 29 0.80 -9.81 2.66
N GLY A 30 0.99 -9.57 1.37
CA GLY A 30 1.71 -8.40 0.92
C GLY A 30 1.06 -7.26 1.68
N LYS A 31 1.84 -6.54 2.50
CA LYS A 31 1.37 -5.30 3.09
C LYS A 31 0.84 -4.49 1.92
N GLU A 32 -0.48 -4.33 1.80
CA GLU A 32 -1.05 -3.35 0.91
C GLU A 32 -0.35 -2.05 1.30
N ALA A 33 0.51 -1.55 0.41
CA ALA A 33 1.04 -0.21 0.56
C ALA A 33 -0.21 0.67 0.59
N GLY A 34 -0.49 1.26 1.76
CA GLY A 34 -1.70 2.05 1.93
C GLY A 34 -1.77 3.09 0.81
N MET A 35 -2.98 3.35 0.30
CA MET A 35 -3.18 4.37 -0.72
C MET A 35 -2.61 5.70 -0.22
N ILE A 36 -1.59 6.21 -0.92
CA ILE A 36 -1.04 7.54 -0.69
C ILE A 36 -2.17 8.53 -0.96
N SER A 37 -2.47 9.40 0.02
CA SER A 37 -3.53 10.41 -0.07
C SER A 37 -3.30 11.50 0.99
N GLY A 38 -3.86 12.70 0.82
CA GLY A 38 -3.81 13.77 1.82
C GLY A 38 -3.25 15.10 1.29
N SER A 39 -2.54 15.83 2.15
CA SER A 39 -1.94 17.12 1.81
C SER A 39 -0.51 17.25 2.34
N ILE A 40 0.35 17.87 1.53
CA ILE A 40 1.72 18.26 1.89
C ILE A 40 1.70 19.77 2.15
N ARG A 41 2.21 20.20 3.30
CA ARG A 41 2.53 21.61 3.55
C ARG A 41 4.00 21.82 3.24
N LEU A 42 4.29 22.63 2.23
CA LEU A 42 5.64 22.87 1.74
C LEU A 42 6.09 24.26 2.19
N LEU A 43 7.15 24.34 2.99
CA LEU A 43 7.83 25.61 3.25
C LEU A 43 8.93 25.78 2.21
N GLY A 44 8.94 26.90 1.49
CA GLY A 44 9.93 27.11 0.43
C GLY A 44 10.12 28.58 0.07
N TRP A 45 11.01 28.84 -0.87
CA TRP A 45 11.20 30.17 -1.43
C TRP A 45 10.20 30.43 -2.55
N GLU A 46 9.78 31.68 -2.73
CA GLU A 46 8.94 32.04 -3.87
C GLU A 46 9.67 31.76 -5.19
N GLY A 47 8.97 31.11 -6.13
CA GLY A 47 9.53 30.68 -7.41
C GLY A 47 10.31 29.36 -7.37
N TYR A 48 10.41 28.69 -6.21
CA TYR A 48 10.94 27.32 -6.10
C TYR A 48 9.81 26.28 -6.16
N ASP A 49 8.60 26.71 -6.46
CA ASP A 49 7.48 25.83 -6.77
C ASP A 49 7.58 25.32 -8.22
N PHE A 50 7.06 24.11 -8.41
CA PHE A 50 6.99 23.46 -9.71
C PHE A 50 5.53 23.16 -10.02
N PRO A 51 4.72 24.18 -10.36
CA PRO A 51 3.26 24.05 -10.41
C PRO A 51 2.79 22.96 -11.37
N LYS A 52 3.51 22.74 -12.49
CA LYS A 52 3.21 21.64 -13.42
C LYS A 52 3.43 20.27 -12.77
N SER A 53 4.58 20.07 -12.13
CA SER A 53 4.90 18.81 -11.46
C SER A 53 3.99 18.55 -10.25
N PHE A 54 3.59 19.60 -9.52
CA PHE A 54 2.65 19.47 -8.41
C PHE A 54 1.26 19.06 -8.90
N ALA A 55 0.79 19.63 -10.01
CA ALA A 55 -0.48 19.24 -10.62
C ALA A 55 -0.47 17.78 -11.14
N GLU A 56 0.63 17.34 -11.74
CA GLU A 56 0.81 15.95 -12.17
C GLU A 56 0.82 14.99 -10.97
N PHE A 57 1.53 15.35 -9.90
CA PHE A 57 1.59 14.58 -8.67
C PHE A 57 0.22 14.48 -7.96
N GLU A 58 -0.51 15.59 -7.89
CA GLU A 58 -1.87 15.60 -7.34
C GLU A 58 -2.82 14.73 -8.16
N LYS A 59 -2.72 14.77 -9.49
CA LYS A 59 -3.52 13.91 -10.37
C LYS A 59 -3.20 12.43 -10.20
N GLU A 60 -1.93 12.07 -10.01
CA GLU A 60 -1.50 10.68 -9.87
C GLU A 60 -1.83 10.09 -8.49
N PHE A 61 -1.61 10.86 -7.43
CA PHE A 61 -1.67 10.34 -6.05
C PHE A 61 -2.82 10.93 -5.21
N GLY A 62 -3.58 11.90 -5.72
CA GLY A 62 -4.62 12.59 -4.93
C GLY A 62 -4.05 13.35 -3.74
N VAL A 63 -2.79 13.81 -3.84
CA VAL A 63 -2.09 14.56 -2.78
C VAL A 63 -1.93 16.01 -3.20
N SER A 64 -2.55 16.92 -2.46
CA SER A 64 -2.40 18.36 -2.69
C SER A 64 -1.09 18.89 -2.09
N VAL A 65 -0.39 19.76 -2.81
CA VAL A 65 0.81 20.45 -2.30
C VAL A 65 0.46 21.91 -2.00
N ASN A 66 0.60 22.31 -0.73
CA ASN A 66 0.24 23.63 -0.22
C ASN A 66 1.51 24.39 0.19
N PRO A 67 2.08 25.22 -0.71
CA PRO A 67 3.27 25.97 -0.41
C PRO A 67 3.00 27.17 0.52
N THR A 68 3.97 27.47 1.37
CA THR A 68 4.10 28.69 2.17
C THR A 68 5.48 29.26 1.86
N TYR A 69 5.53 30.54 1.46
CA TYR A 69 6.76 31.16 1.03
C TYR A 69 7.40 31.99 2.12
N ILE A 70 8.74 31.89 2.21
CA ILE A 70 9.57 32.72 3.09
C ILE A 70 10.40 33.69 2.25
N SER A 71 10.68 34.87 2.82
CA SER A 71 11.52 35.90 2.19
C SER A 71 12.95 35.95 2.76
N SER A 72 13.17 35.26 3.86
CA SER A 72 14.46 35.13 4.55
C SER A 72 14.56 33.80 5.28
N ASN A 73 15.77 33.30 5.52
CA ASN A 73 15.96 32.10 6.35
C ASN A 73 15.58 32.33 7.82
N ASP A 74 15.62 33.58 8.29
CA ASP A 74 15.30 33.91 9.68
C ASP A 74 13.81 33.64 10.00
N GLU A 75 12.92 33.75 9.00
CA GLU A 75 11.49 33.40 9.12
C GLU A 75 11.23 31.92 9.44
N ILE A 76 12.22 31.03 9.25
CA ILE A 76 12.10 29.61 9.63
C ILE A 76 12.07 29.46 11.16
N TYR A 77 12.70 30.38 11.89
CA TYR A 77 12.88 30.33 13.34
C TYR A 77 12.03 31.33 14.12
N ALA A 78 11.36 32.26 13.43
CA ALA A 78 10.51 33.31 14.01
C ALA A 78 9.18 32.75 14.56
#